data_AF-A0A5B9R217-F1
#
_entry.id   AF-A0A5B9R217-F1
#
_cell.length_a   1.000
_cell.length_b   1.000
_cell.length_c   1.000
_cell.angle_alpha   90.00
_cell.angle_beta   90.00
_cell.angle_gamma   90.00
#
_symmetry.space_group_name_H-M   'P 1'
#
loop_
_entity.id
_entity.type
_entity.pdbx_description
1 polymer ?
#
loop_
_entity_poly.entity_id
_entity_poly.type
_entity_poly.pdbx_seq_one_letter_code
_entity_poly.pdbx_strand_id
1 'polypeptide(L)'
;MIALQPTRIDFTQLRKMVASMLAELGQLEFDAFPMTERVVVKKGEACGVYFCLHGPRNVKITAICDLKKRTIIYYGSDGVRAQQASIPA
;
A
#
# COMPACT_ATOMS: atom_id res chain seq x y z
N MET A 1 -33.82 -4.69 -7.05
CA MET A 1 -32.43 -4.77 -7.54
C MET A 1 -31.56 -3.93 -6.62
N ILE A 2 -30.75 -4.56 -5.77
CA ILE A 2 -29.80 -3.83 -4.91
C ILE A 2 -28.57 -3.57 -5.78
N ALA A 3 -28.43 -2.35 -6.28
CA ALA A 3 -27.17 -1.89 -6.86
C ALA A 3 -26.16 -1.79 -5.71
N LEU A 4 -25.27 -2.77 -5.60
CA LEU A 4 -24.08 -2.66 -4.77
C LEU A 4 -23.27 -1.48 -5.30
N GLN A 5 -23.26 -0.40 -4.53
CA GLN A 5 -22.56 0.83 -4.87
C GLN A 5 -21.07 0.53 -5.15
N PRO A 6 -20.43 1.26 -6.08
CA PRO A 6 -18.98 1.18 -6.23
C PRO A 6 -18.39 1.70 -4.92
N THR A 7 -17.82 0.80 -4.12
CA THR A 7 -17.14 1.16 -2.87
C THR A 7 -16.04 2.15 -3.24
N ARG A 8 -16.24 3.43 -2.90
CA ARG A 8 -15.28 4.48 -3.19
C ARG A 8 -14.15 4.32 -2.18
N ILE A 9 -13.00 3.90 -2.67
CA ILE A 9 -11.79 3.82 -1.83
C ILE A 9 -11.35 5.24 -1.54
N ASP A 10 -11.34 5.62 -0.26
CA ASP A 10 -10.67 6.84 0.19
C ASP A 10 -9.16 6.64 0.07
N PHE A 11 -8.58 7.22 -0.97
CA PHE A 11 -7.15 7.10 -1.24
C PHE A 11 -6.30 7.79 -0.17
N THR A 12 -6.80 8.85 0.47
CA THR A 12 -6.07 9.57 1.52
C THR A 12 -5.98 8.70 2.77
N GLN A 13 -7.07 8.06 3.16
CA GLN A 13 -7.09 7.11 4.27
C GLN A 13 -6.23 5.88 3.97
N LEU A 14 -6.36 5.31 2.77
CA LEU A 14 -5.53 4.19 2.32
C LEU A 14 -4.04 4.53 2.41
N ARG A 15 -3.64 5.70 1.90
CA ARG A 15 -2.26 6.18 1.93
C ARG A 15 -1.74 6.30 3.36
N LYS A 16 -2.51 6.90 4.27
CA LYS A 16 -2.12 7.04 5.69
C LYS A 16 -1.96 5.67 6.37
N MET A 17 -2.90 4.76 6.14
CA MET A 17 -2.85 3.41 6.71
C MET A 17 -1.63 2.64 6.20
N VAL A 18 -1.35 2.68 4.89
CA VAL A 18 -0.18 2.02 4.31
C VAL A 18 1.11 2.65 4.85
N ALA A 19 1.21 3.98 4.91
CA ALA A 19 2.38 4.67 5.45
C ALA A 19 2.65 4.28 6.91
N SER A 20 1.62 4.20 7.75
CA SER A 20 1.73 3.78 9.15
C SER A 20 2.27 2.36 9.26
N MET A 21 1.71 1.42 8.51
CA MET A 21 2.15 0.01 8.53
C MET A 21 3.57 -0.16 7.99
N LEU A 22 3.95 0.59 6.95
CA LEU A 22 5.30 0.54 6.39
C LEU A 22 6.33 1.13 7.37
N ALA A 23 5.97 2.19 8.09
CA ALA A 23 6.81 2.79 9.12
C ALA A 23 7.03 1.80 10.27
N GLU A 24 5.95 1.18 10.77
CA GLU A 24 6.03 0.15 11.81
C GLU A 24 6.89 -1.04 11.38
N LEU A 25 6.66 -1.59 10.18
CA LEU A 25 7.42 -2.72 9.64
C LEU A 25 8.91 -2.40 9.45
N GLY A 26 9.21 -1.15 9.08
CA GLY A 26 10.58 -0.66 8.92
C GLY A 26 11.24 -0.19 10.21
N GLN A 27 10.53 -0.19 11.35
CA GLN A 27 10.95 0.48 12.59
C GLN A 27 11.37 1.94 12.35
N LEU A 28 10.60 2.64 11.52
CA LEU A 28 10.81 4.02 11.13
C LEU A 28 9.81 4.92 11.84
N GLU A 29 10.22 6.17 12.10
CA GLU A 29 9.31 7.20 12.58
C GLU A 29 8.26 7.54 11.50
N PHE A 30 6.98 7.56 11.89
CA PHE A 30 5.90 7.89 10.98
C PHE A 30 6.03 9.34 10.48
N ASP A 31 5.77 9.56 9.19
CA ASP A 31 5.83 10.87 8.52
C ASP A 31 7.24 11.52 8.46
N ALA A 32 8.28 10.88 9.02
CA ALA A 32 9.66 11.35 8.94
C ALA A 32 10.33 11.02 7.60
N PHE A 33 9.79 10.06 6.85
CA PHE A 33 10.37 9.54 5.61
C PHE A 33 9.38 9.67 4.44
N PRO A 34 9.87 10.02 3.24
CA PRO A 34 8.99 10.18 2.09
C PRO A 34 8.46 8.82 1.63
N MET A 35 7.20 8.81 1.19
CA MET A 35 6.57 7.68 0.53
C MET A 35 6.16 8.06 -0.89
N THR A 36 6.48 7.20 -1.85
CA THR A 36 6.08 7.37 -3.26
C THR A 36 5.04 6.33 -3.65
N GLU A 37 4.09 6.72 -4.50
CA GLU A 37 3.08 5.85 -5.08
C GLU A 37 3.23 5.67 -6.59
N ARG A 38 2.85 4.49 -7.08
CA ARG A 38 2.83 4.14 -8.51
C ARG A 38 1.60 3.31 -8.83
N VAL A 39 0.86 3.67 -9.88
CA VAL A 39 -0.23 2.83 -10.41
C VAL A 39 0.36 1.54 -10.99
N VAL A 40 -0.21 0.40 -10.60
CA VAL A 40 0.09 -0.92 -11.16
C VAL A 40 -0.93 -1.21 -12.25
N VAL A 41 -0.42 -1.45 -13.47
CA VAL A 41 -1.22 -1.75 -14.65
C VAL A 41 -1.00 -3.21 -15.04
N LYS A 42 -2.08 -3.94 -15.29
CA LYS A 42 -2.06 -5.32 -15.79
C LYS A 42 -2.95 -5.42 -17.02
N LYS A 43 -2.40 -5.88 -18.14
CA LYS A 43 -3.11 -5.97 -19.43
C LYS A 43 -3.77 -4.66 -19.86
N GLY A 44 -3.11 -3.52 -19.63
CA GLY A 44 -3.63 -2.19 -19.95
C GLY A 44 -4.61 -1.59 -18.93
N GLU A 45 -5.02 -2.34 -17.91
CA GLU A 45 -5.94 -1.87 -16.87
C GLU A 45 -5.21 -1.54 -15.56
N ALA A 46 -5.51 -0.38 -14.97
CA ALA A 46 -5.10 -0.08 -13.61
C ALA A 46 -5.75 -1.10 -12.65
N CYS A 47 -4.93 -1.85 -11.93
CA CYS A 47 -5.39 -2.92 -11.03
C CYS A 47 -4.86 -2.79 -9.61
N GLY A 48 -3.97 -1.84 -9.35
CA GLY A 48 -3.32 -1.71 -8.07
C GLY A 48 -2.55 -0.42 -7.89
N VAL A 49 -2.01 -0.25 -6.68
CA VAL A 49 -1.07 0.81 -6.34
C VAL A 49 0.10 0.19 -5.59
N TYR A 50 1.30 0.53 -6.04
CA TYR A 50 2.55 0.22 -5.37
C TYR A 50 2.97 1.41 -4.51
N PHE A 51 3.26 1.15 -3.24
CA PHE A 51 3.76 2.11 -2.28
C PHE A 51 5.19 1.75 -1.90
N CYS A 52 6.06 2.75 -1.78
CA CYS A 52 7.43 2.59 -1.30
C CYS A 52 7.76 3.68 -0.30
N LEU A 53 8.00 3.29 0.95
CA LEU A 53 8.54 4.14 2.00
C LEU A 53 10.06 4.11 1.93
N HIS A 54 10.70 5.28 1.80
CA HIS A 54 12.14 5.40 1.60
C HIS A 54 12.82 5.74 2.93
N GLY A 55 13.35 4.72 3.58
CA GLY A 55 14.09 4.84 4.84
C GLY A 55 15.55 5.29 4.66
N PRO A 56 16.31 5.39 5.77
CA PRO A 56 17.70 5.79 5.73
C PRO A 56 18.56 4.76 4.99
N ARG A 57 19.72 5.19 4.46
CA ARG A 57 20.70 4.31 3.78
C ARG A 57 20.09 3.47 2.64
N ASN A 58 19.15 4.04 1.88
CA ASN A 58 18.43 3.40 0.77
C ASN A 58 17.55 2.19 1.17
N VAL A 59 17.16 2.06 2.44
CA VAL A 59 16.17 1.06 2.87
C VAL A 59 14.83 1.35 2.18
N LYS A 60 14.17 0.29 1.70
CA LYS A 60 12.84 0.38 1.09
C LYS A 60 11.90 -0.62 1.75
N ILE A 61 10.81 -0.12 2.32
CA ILE A 61 9.69 -0.95 2.78
C ILE A 61 8.54 -0.69 1.81
N THR A 62 7.90 -1.74 1.33
CA THR A 62 6.99 -1.60 0.18
C THR A 62 5.66 -2.29 0.43
N ALA A 63 4.61 -1.78 -0.22
CA ALA A 63 3.30 -2.41 -0.22
C ALA A 63 2.70 -2.46 -1.62
N ILE A 64 1.94 -3.50 -1.90
CA ILE A 64 1.13 -3.62 -3.11
C ILE A 64 -0.33 -3.69 -2.69
N CYS A 65 -1.10 -2.69 -3.09
CA CYS A 65 -2.54 -2.66 -2.97
C CYS A 65 -3.15 -3.24 -4.24
N ASP A 66 -3.78 -4.41 -4.16
CA ASP A 66 -4.54 -5.05 -5.23
C ASP A 66 -6.00 -4.61 -5.11
N LEU A 67 -6.42 -3.70 -5.99
CA LEU A 67 -7.76 -3.14 -5.98
C LEU A 67 -8.82 -4.14 -6.47
N LYS A 68 -8.42 -5.15 -7.25
CA LYS A 68 -9.32 -6.21 -7.71
C LYS A 68 -9.65 -7.19 -6.58
N LYS A 69 -8.65 -7.56 -5.78
CA LYS A 69 -8.80 -8.47 -4.64
C LYS A 69 -9.16 -7.77 -3.33
N ARG A 70 -9.07 -6.43 -3.29
CA ARG A 70 -9.19 -5.62 -2.07
C ARG A 70 -8.23 -6.03 -0.97
N THR A 71 -6.99 -6.31 -1.36
CA THR A 71 -5.94 -6.74 -0.43
C THR A 71 -4.72 -5.84 -0.53
N ILE A 72 -4.04 -5.64 0.60
CA ILE A 72 -2.75 -4.98 0.69
C ILE A 72 -1.74 -6.02 1.14
N ILE A 73 -0.64 -6.15 0.39
CA ILE A 73 0.46 -7.05 0.71
C ILE A 73 1.67 -6.19 1.07
N TYR A 74 2.22 -6.40 2.26
CA TYR A 74 3.37 -5.66 2.77
C TYR A 74 4.64 -6.49 2.66
N TYR A 75 5.74 -5.83 2.29
CA TYR A 75 7.05 -6.43 2.10
C TYR A 75 8.07 -5.72 2.97
N GLY A 76 8.88 -6.51 3.69
CA GLY A 76 10.00 -6.02 4.47
C GLY A 76 11.14 -5.47 3.59
N SER A 77 12.17 -4.92 4.23
CA SER A 77 13.37 -4.42 3.55
C SER A 77 14.18 -5.50 2.84
N ASP A 78 13.96 -6.76 3.19
CA ASP A 78 14.53 -7.95 2.57
C ASP A 78 13.75 -8.40 1.31
N GLY A 79 12.63 -7.74 1.00
CA GLY A 79 11.74 -8.11 -0.10
C GLY A 79 10.84 -9.31 0.20
N VAL A 80 10.82 -9.80 1.44
CA VAL A 80 9.95 -10.91 1.85
C VAL A 80 8.58 -10.38 2.26
N ARG A 81 7.52 -11.14 1.94
CA ARG A 81 6.16 -10.81 2.39
C ARG A 81 6.09 -10.90 3.91
N ALA A 82 5.85 -9.77 4.54
CA ALA A 82 5.75 -9.68 5.99
C ALA A 82 4.30 -9.87 6.47
N GLN A 83 3.35 -9.18 5.81
CA GLN A 83 1.96 -9.12 6.26
C GLN A 83 0.98 -8.94 5.11
N GLN A 84 -0.30 -9.20 5.38
CA GLN A 84 -1.41 -8.94 4.46
C GLN A 84 -2.60 -8.35 5.24
N ALA A 85 -3.27 -7.35 4.65
CA ALA A 85 -4.47 -6.73 5.18
C ALA A 85 -5.55 -6.55 4.09
N SER A 86 -6.78 -6.25 4.50
CA SER A 86 -7.86 -5.86 3.59
C SER A 86 -7.85 -4.34 3.36
N ILE A 87 -8.30 -3.91 2.18
CA ILE A 87 -8.54 -2.49 1.92
C ILE A 87 -9.79 -2.07 2.71
N PRO A 88 -9.74 -0.97 3.50
CA PRO A 88 -10.92 -0.44 4.17
C PRO A 88 -11.98 0.00 3.16
N ALA A 89 -13.25 -0.28 3.48
CA ALA A 89 -14.41 0.00 2.64
C ALA A 89 -14.88 1.46 2.73
#